data_AF-A0A2S9YI65-F1
#
_entry.id   AF-A0A2S9YI65-F1
#
_cell.length_a   1.000
_cell.length_b   1.000
_cell.length_c   1.000
_cell.angle_alpha   90.00
_cell.angle_beta   90.00
_cell.angle_gamma   90.00
#
_symmetry.space_group_name_H-M   'P 1'
#
loop_
_entity.id
_entity.type
_entity.pdbx_description
1 polymer ?
#
loop_
_entity_poly.entity_id
_entity_poly.type
_entity_poly.pdbx_seq_one_letter_code
_entity_poly.pdbx_strand_id
1 'polypeptide(L)'
;MADGNPLGRVLAFTLLAGSAVLSYQAWSNAKLTVETMDLGKAHACDLDSSCIVKDAKPRVGQADVFRHRYEFDTTHGVMTVTCKRELVFFGEWTCSPEKGRMISDRV
;
A
#
# COMPACT_ATOMS: atom_id res chain seq x y z
N MET A 1 31.60 -34.03 5.55
CA MET A 1 31.22 -33.75 4.15
C MET A 1 29.77 -34.17 4.01
N ALA A 2 28.94 -33.30 3.43
CA ALA A 2 27.48 -33.42 3.41
C ALA A 2 26.99 -34.83 3.02
N ASP A 3 26.20 -35.45 3.91
CA ASP A 3 25.35 -36.58 3.55
C ASP A 3 24.47 -36.14 2.38
N GLY A 4 24.72 -36.75 1.23
CA GLY A 4 24.12 -36.40 -0.05
C GLY A 4 22.67 -36.86 -0.14
N ASN A 5 21.78 -36.26 0.65
CA ASN A 5 20.35 -36.35 0.38
C ASN A 5 19.99 -35.26 -0.65
N PRO A 6 19.78 -35.60 -1.94
CA PRO A 6 19.47 -34.62 -2.98
C PRO A 6 18.19 -33.84 -2.63
N LEU A 7 17.26 -34.47 -1.91
CA LEU A 7 16.03 -33.84 -1.44
C LEU A 7 16.30 -32.67 -0.47
N GLY A 8 17.28 -32.82 0.41
CA GLY A 8 17.64 -31.79 1.39
C GLY A 8 18.28 -30.56 0.74
N ARG A 9 19.09 -30.77 -0.30
CA ARG A 9 19.65 -29.67 -1.10
C ARG A 9 18.57 -28.93 -1.88
N VAL A 10 17.67 -29.66 -2.55
CA VAL A 10 16.55 -29.06 -3.27
C VAL A 10 15.66 -28.23 -2.34
N LEU A 11 15.30 -28.78 -1.18
CA LEU A 11 14.54 -28.05 -0.15
C LEU A 11 15.27 -26.77 0.30
N ALA A 12 16.56 -26.85 0.61
CA ALA A 12 17.35 -25.69 1.00
C ALA A 12 17.39 -24.60 -0.08
N PHE A 13 17.59 -24.97 -1.35
CA PHE A 13 17.55 -24.00 -2.45
C PHE A 13 16.16 -23.40 -2.67
N THR A 14 15.09 -24.21 -2.57
CA THR A 14 13.72 -23.69 -2.69
C THR A 14 13.34 -22.74 -1.55
N LEU A 15 13.77 -23.03 -0.31
CA LEU A 15 13.55 -22.15 0.83
C LEU A 15 14.31 -20.83 0.67
N LEU A 16 15.56 -20.89 0.21
CA LEU A 16 16.37 -19.69 -0.04
C LEU A 16 15.79 -18.84 -1.17
N ALA A 17 15.32 -19.46 -2.25
CA ALA A 17 14.66 -18.75 -3.34
C ALA A 17 13.34 -18.13 -2.87
N GLY A 18 12.53 -18.87 -2.11
CA GLY A 18 11.27 -18.39 -1.56
C GLY A 18 11.46 -17.21 -0.60
N SER A 19 12.45 -17.27 0.28
CA SER A 19 12.74 -16.16 1.20
C SER A 19 13.25 -14.92 0.47
N ALA A 20 14.10 -15.08 -0.56
CA ALA A 20 14.55 -13.96 -1.39
C ALA A 20 13.38 -13.26 -2.10
N VAL A 21 12.43 -14.02 -2.64
CA VAL A 21 11.23 -13.46 -3.27
C VAL A 21 10.36 -12.71 -2.26
N LEU A 22 10.12 -13.28 -1.08
CA LEU A 22 9.34 -12.62 -0.03
C LEU A 22 10.01 -11.34 0.47
N SER A 23 11.34 -11.34 0.66
CA SER A 23 12.10 -10.15 1.03
C SER A 23 12.04 -9.07 -0.04
N TYR A 24 12.13 -9.44 -1.32
CA TYR A 24 12.01 -8.49 -2.43
C TYR A 24 10.61 -7.85 -2.47
N GLN A 25 9.55 -8.65 -2.33
CA GLN A 25 8.18 -8.14 -2.29
C GLN A 25 7.95 -7.24 -1.07
N ALA A 26 8.46 -7.64 0.09
CA ALA A 26 8.37 -6.82 1.30
C ALA A 26 9.04 -5.45 1.10
N TRP A 27 10.24 -5.43 0.51
CA TRP A 27 10.96 -4.20 0.22
C TRP A 27 10.27 -3.34 -0.86
N SER A 28 9.74 -3.97 -1.91
CA SER A 28 9.00 -3.25 -2.95
C SER A 28 7.70 -2.66 -2.41
N ASN A 29 6.99 -3.38 -1.54
CA ASN A 29 5.76 -2.91 -0.91
C ASN A 29 6.01 -1.88 0.19
N ALA A 30 7.23 -1.77 0.74
CA ALA A 30 7.55 -0.71 1.69
C ALA A 30 7.79 0.66 1.03
N LYS A 31 7.62 0.77 -0.29
CA LYS A 31 7.85 2.01 -1.05
C LYS A 31 6.55 2.61 -1.53
N LEU A 32 6.43 3.92 -1.34
CA LEU A 32 5.37 4.72 -1.94
C LEU A 32 5.62 4.81 -3.46
N THR A 33 4.73 4.23 -4.26
CA THR A 33 4.78 4.33 -5.73
C THR A 33 3.79 5.36 -6.23
N VAL A 34 4.06 5.95 -7.40
CA VAL A 34 3.14 6.91 -8.03
C VAL A 34 1.80 6.25 -8.36
N GLU A 35 1.83 5.00 -8.80
CA GLU A 35 0.63 4.20 -9.09
C GLU A 35 -0.30 4.08 -7.88
N THR A 36 0.24 3.77 -6.70
CA THR A 36 -0.56 3.66 -5.47
C THR A 36 -1.07 5.02 -4.98
N MET A 37 -0.37 6.10 -5.28
CA MET A 37 -0.86 7.47 -5.02
C MET A 37 -2.03 7.84 -5.92
N ASP A 38 -1.94 7.57 -7.23
CA ASP A 38 -3.00 7.86 -8.20
C ASP A 38 -4.26 7.03 -7.91
N LEU A 39 -4.06 5.76 -7.54
CA LEU A 39 -5.14 4.89 -7.07
C LEU A 39 -5.79 5.45 -5.80
N GLY A 40 -4.99 5.86 -4.82
CA GLY A 40 -5.48 6.50 -3.60
C GLY A 40 -6.29 7.77 -3.89
N LYS A 41 -5.86 8.59 -4.86
CA LYS A 41 -6.58 9.79 -5.28
C LYS A 41 -7.94 9.47 -5.89
N ALA A 42 -8.02 8.45 -6.74
CA ALA A 42 -9.27 8.03 -7.36
C ALA A 42 -10.32 7.66 -6.32
N HIS A 43 -9.90 6.99 -5.24
CA HIS A 43 -10.78 6.54 -4.14
C HIS A 43 -10.98 7.58 -3.03
N ALA A 44 -10.31 8.73 -3.07
CA ALA A 44 -10.40 9.74 -2.01
C ALA A 44 -11.80 10.37 -1.90
N CYS A 45 -12.53 10.43 -3.01
CA CYS A 45 -13.85 11.05 -3.09
C CYS A 45 -15.01 10.04 -3.28
N ASP A 46 -14.76 8.74 -3.12
CA ASP A 46 -15.80 7.69 -3.23
C ASP A 46 -16.94 7.86 -2.19
N LEU A 47 -16.69 8.57 -1.10
CA LEU A 47 -17.68 8.81 -0.05
C LEU A 47 -18.69 9.91 -0.43
N ASP A 48 -18.32 10.86 -1.29
CA ASP A 48 -19.16 12.00 -1.65
C ASP A 48 -18.86 12.51 -3.06
N SER A 49 -19.87 12.50 -3.93
CA SER A 49 -19.77 12.99 -5.31
C SER A 49 -19.42 14.48 -5.46
N SER A 50 -19.56 15.27 -4.39
CA SER A 50 -19.19 16.69 -4.34
C SER A 50 -17.73 16.93 -3.91
N CYS A 51 -17.03 15.88 -3.48
CA CYS A 51 -15.63 15.93 -3.11
C CYS A 51 -14.75 16.08 -4.35
N ILE A 52 -13.82 17.04 -4.31
CA ILE A 52 -12.75 17.19 -5.31
C ILE A 52 -11.41 17.23 -4.58
N VAL A 53 -10.48 16.38 -4.99
CA VAL A 53 -9.09 16.41 -4.52
C VAL A 53 -8.40 17.63 -5.13
N LYS A 54 -7.95 18.56 -4.27
CA LYS A 54 -7.32 19.82 -4.70
C LYS A 54 -5.89 19.60 -5.21
N ASP A 55 -5.16 18.71 -4.56
CA ASP A 55 -3.75 18.47 -4.84
C ASP A 55 -3.52 17.32 -5.81
N ALA A 56 -2.48 17.45 -6.64
CA ALA A 56 -2.05 16.36 -7.53
C ALA A 56 -1.35 15.22 -6.78
N LYS A 57 -0.81 15.48 -5.59
CA LYS A 57 -0.06 14.53 -4.77
C LYS A 57 -0.58 14.53 -3.33
N PRO A 58 -0.45 13.40 -2.61
CA PRO A 58 -0.79 13.36 -1.19
C PRO A 58 0.16 14.25 -0.39
N ARG A 59 -0.37 14.93 0.63
CA ARG A 59 0.42 15.74 1.59
C ARG A 59 1.32 14.86 2.43
N VAL A 60 0.77 13.73 2.90
CA VAL A 60 1.48 12.75 3.70
C VAL A 60 1.27 11.39 3.05
N GLY A 61 2.37 10.69 2.78
CA GLY A 61 2.36 9.30 2.36
C GLY A 61 3.15 8.49 3.37
N GLN A 62 2.53 7.45 3.92
CA GLN A 62 3.20 6.46 4.77
C GLN A 62 3.02 5.10 4.11
N ALA A 63 4.12 4.41 3.82
CA ALA A 63 4.08 3.05 3.31
C ALA A 63 4.56 2.08 4.38
N ASP A 64 3.70 1.12 4.69
CA ASP A 64 4.04 -0.13 5.35
C ASP A 64 4.02 -1.26 4.31
N VAL A 65 4.71 -2.36 4.62
CA VAL A 65 4.78 -3.58 3.79
C VAL A 65 3.40 -4.10 3.37
N PHE A 66 2.37 -3.82 4.17
CA PHE A 66 1.00 -4.33 3.96
C PHE A 66 -0.02 -3.24 3.59
N ARG A 67 0.30 -1.97 3.86
CA ARG A 67 -0.67 -0.88 3.83
C ARG A 67 0.03 0.43 3.49
N HIS A 68 -0.51 1.17 2.54
CA HIS A 68 -0.11 2.55 2.30
C HIS A 68 -1.23 3.48 2.78
N ARG A 69 -0.86 4.49 3.57
CA ARG A 69 -1.76 5.54 4.01
C ARG A 69 -1.39 6.83 3.29
N TYR A 70 -2.39 7.48 2.72
CA TYR A 70 -2.26 8.75 2.03
C TYR A 70 -3.22 9.77 2.62
N GLU A 71 -2.75 10.99 2.81
CA GLU A 71 -3.58 12.12 3.20
C GLU A 71 -3.70 13.10 2.02
N PHE A 72 -4.92 13.33 1.55
CA PHE A 72 -5.24 14.21 0.43
C PHE A 72 -6.03 15.43 0.92
N ASP A 73 -5.69 16.62 0.42
CA ASP A 73 -6.50 17.81 0.66
C ASP A 73 -7.67 17.83 -0.34
N THR A 74 -8.89 17.93 0.18
CA THR A 74 -10.12 17.95 -0.61
C THR A 74 -10.93 19.21 -0.34
N THR A 75 -11.99 19.44 -1.09
CA THR A 75 -12.97 20.51 -0.84
C THR A 75 -13.58 20.45 0.57
N HIS A 76 -13.69 19.25 1.15
CA HIS A 76 -14.27 19.01 2.48
C HIS A 76 -13.24 18.91 3.61
N GLY A 77 -11.96 19.16 3.31
CA GLY A 77 -10.85 19.05 4.25
C GLY A 77 -9.91 17.89 3.90
N VAL A 78 -9.06 17.51 4.86
CA VAL A 78 -8.06 16.46 4.64
C VAL A 78 -8.70 15.08 4.75
N MET A 79 -8.73 14.33 3.64
CA MET A 79 -9.21 12.96 3.58
C MET A 79 -8.04 11.97 3.70
N THR A 80 -8.17 10.96 4.57
CA THR A 80 -7.22 9.84 4.60
C THR A 80 -7.72 8.70 3.72
N VAL A 81 -6.86 8.20 2.85
CA VAL A 81 -7.09 6.99 2.06
C VAL A 81 -6.07 5.92 2.47
N THR A 82 -6.58 4.73 2.77
CA THR A 82 -5.73 3.59 3.11
C THR A 82 -5.83 2.56 1.97
N CYS A 83 -4.70 2.32 1.31
CA CYS A 83 -4.51 1.29 0.30
C CYS A 83 -3.89 0.06 0.93
N LYS A 84 -4.42 -1.13 0.65
CA LYS A 84 -3.89 -2.41 1.14
C LYS A 84 -3.77 -3.37 -0.03
N ARG A 85 -2.82 -4.29 0.02
CA ARG A 85 -2.82 -5.41 -0.94
C ARG A 85 -3.88 -6.43 -0.56
N GLU A 86 -4.55 -6.97 -1.57
CA GLU A 86 -5.54 -8.05 -1.40
C GLU A 86 -4.91 -9.33 -0.85
N LEU A 87 -3.71 -9.68 -1.31
CA LEU A 87 -2.87 -10.72 -0.70
C LEU A 87 -1.66 -10.06 -0.05
N VAL A 88 -1.36 -10.42 1.19
CA VAL A 88 -0.37 -9.80 2.10
C VAL A 88 0.98 -9.42 1.44
N PHE A 89 1.42 -10.13 0.39
CA PHE A 89 2.62 -9.77 -0.39
C PHE A 89 2.40 -9.64 -1.90
N PHE A 90 1.25 -10.08 -2.44
CA PHE A 90 1.01 -10.22 -3.87
C PHE A 90 -0.43 -9.76 -4.22
N GLY A 91 -0.74 -9.51 -5.49
CA GLY A 91 -2.09 -9.07 -5.89
C GLY A 91 -2.29 -7.56 -5.90
N GLU A 92 -3.48 -7.14 -6.31
CA GLU A 92 -3.80 -5.75 -6.59
C GLU A 92 -3.90 -4.90 -5.32
N TRP A 93 -3.66 -3.60 -5.48
CA TRP A 93 -3.90 -2.64 -4.42
C TRP A 93 -5.38 -2.30 -4.40
N THR A 94 -5.99 -2.38 -3.23
CA THR A 94 -7.36 -1.91 -3.00
C THR A 94 -7.30 -0.74 -2.04
N CYS A 95 -7.80 0.42 -2.48
CA CYS A 95 -7.85 1.63 -1.66
C CYS A 95 -9.26 1.86 -1.13
N SER A 96 -9.34 2.31 0.12
CA SER A 96 -10.60 2.71 0.73
C SER A 96 -10.41 3.99 1.54
N PRO A 97 -11.30 4.98 1.40
CA PRO A 97 -11.27 6.19 2.22
C PRO A 97 -11.69 5.87 3.67
N GLU A 98 -10.98 6.46 4.65
CA GLU A 98 -11.35 6.34 6.06
C GLU A 98 -12.53 7.27 6.36
N LYS A 99 -13.68 6.71 6.77
CA LYS A 99 -14.94 7.45 7.04
C LYS A 99 -14.89 8.46 8.21
N GLY A 100 -13.72 8.76 8.79
CA GLY A 100 -13.62 9.38 10.11
C GLY A 100 -12.74 10.63 10.26
N ARG A 101 -11.91 11.01 9.27
CA ARG A 101 -11.17 12.28 9.32
C ARG A 101 -11.75 13.26 8.30
N MET A 102 -12.88 13.88 8.66
CA MET A 102 -13.21 15.21 8.16
C MET A 102 -12.67 16.20 9.21
N ILE A 103 -11.40 16.58 9.12
CA ILE A 103 -10.93 17.73 9.91
C ILE A 103 -11.44 18.97 9.18
N SER A 104 -12.70 19.31 9.44
CA SER A 104 -13.24 20.63 9.19
C SER A 104 -12.90 21.52 10.39
N ASP A 105 -11.62 21.87 10.56
CA ASP A 105 -11.27 23.05 11.34
C ASP A 105 -11.40 24.26 10.43
N ARG A 106 -12.64 24.78 10.34
CA ARG A 106 -12.83 26.21 10.11
C ARG A 106 -12.59 26.90 11.44
N VAL A 107 -11.48 27.61 11.56
CA VAL A 107 -11.33 28.80 12.41
C VAL A 107 -10.82 29.92 11.52
#